data_AF-F8A6T2-F1
#
_entry.id   AF-F8A6T2-F1
#
_cell.length_a   1.000
_cell.length_b   1.000
_cell.length_c   1.000
_cell.angle_alpha   90.00
_cell.angle_beta   90.00
_cell.angle_gamma   90.00
#
_symmetry.space_group_name_H-M   'P 1'
#
loop_
_entity.id
_entity.type
_entity.pdbx_description
1 polymer ?
#
loop_
_entity_poly.entity_id
_entity_poly.type
_entity_poly.pdbx_seq_one_letter_code
_entity_poly.pdbx_strand_id
1 'polypeptide(L)'
;MTGAPTRLPLTVWVLLRATGWLSTLPLLALAAAITLIFPDGEISRLGPFPLMPTLRVLVIVPVLLGVAVGVAHATARTPVVFRNGRVLGARAISYAVTSALAAAIVLLGTSVGPDVAAGASIRNLLLMSGLCAGTAALAGVVYAFVPGVLAFAAAVLSGPGESDWTPWALLFRESASGAQLVVASAVAVAGVGLAVLDPRSPGYLRDRGLHAVVGPPGVSSGRADHRPGVRGGRRGAGRRPGR
;
A
#
# COMPACT_ATOMS: atom_id res chain seq x y z
N MET A 1 -28.09 -28.85 -17.68
CA MET A 1 -27.68 -27.54 -17.14
C MET A 1 -26.50 -27.77 -16.20
N THR A 2 -25.29 -27.79 -16.77
CA THR A 2 -24.04 -28.02 -16.04
C THR A 2 -23.59 -26.70 -15.43
N GLY A 3 -23.86 -26.52 -14.14
CA GLY A 3 -23.29 -25.41 -13.38
C GLY A 3 -21.77 -25.52 -13.42
N ALA A 4 -21.10 -24.43 -13.78
CA ALA A 4 -19.66 -24.29 -13.65
C ALA A 4 -19.36 -23.27 -12.54
N PRO A 5 -19.36 -23.65 -11.23
CA PRO A 5 -19.21 -22.69 -10.15
C PRO A 5 -17.97 -23.01 -9.31
N THR A 6 -16.76 -22.86 -9.84
CA THR A 6 -15.52 -22.94 -9.02
C THR A 6 -14.34 -22.11 -9.51
N ARG A 7 -14.43 -21.44 -10.67
CA ARG A 7 -13.28 -20.69 -11.22
C ARG A 7 -13.12 -19.27 -10.69
N LEU A 8 -14.20 -18.66 -10.19
CA LEU A 8 -14.20 -17.30 -9.63
C LEU A 8 -13.15 -17.06 -8.54
N PRO A 9 -13.01 -17.90 -7.49
CA PRO A 9 -12.05 -17.64 -6.42
C PRO A 9 -10.60 -17.71 -6.92
N LEU A 10 -10.29 -18.65 -7.82
CA LEU A 10 -8.95 -18.79 -8.39
C LEU A 10 -8.58 -17.59 -9.28
N THR A 11 -9.52 -17.12 -10.11
CA THR A 11 -9.29 -15.95 -10.97
C THR A 11 -9.06 -14.67 -10.16
N VAL A 12 -9.88 -14.43 -9.13
CA VAL A 12 -9.70 -13.26 -8.23
C VAL A 12 -8.35 -13.34 -7.52
N TRP A 13 -7.97 -14.52 -7.01
CA TRP A 13 -6.70 -14.69 -6.31
C TRP A 13 -5.48 -14.49 -7.22
N VAL A 14 -5.52 -14.99 -8.47
CA VAL A 14 -4.46 -14.76 -9.46
C VAL A 14 -4.35 -13.26 -9.78
N LEU A 15 -5.48 -12.56 -9.93
CA LEU A 15 -5.51 -11.12 -10.14
C LEU A 15 -4.89 -10.36 -8.97
N LEU A 16 -5.27 -10.68 -7.72
CA LEU A 16 -4.72 -10.04 -6.53
C LEU A 16 -3.21 -10.32 -6.36
N ARG A 17 -2.75 -11.53 -6.68
CA ARG A 17 -1.31 -11.81 -6.69
C ARG A 17 -0.57 -10.99 -7.73
N ALA A 18 -1.17 -10.80 -8.91
CA ALA A 18 -0.57 -10.03 -9.99
C ALA A 18 -0.47 -8.51 -9.67
N THR A 19 -1.33 -7.98 -8.78
CA THR A 19 -1.27 -6.58 -8.34
C THR A 19 -0.31 -6.33 -7.18
N GLY A 20 0.29 -7.39 -6.61
CA GLY A 20 1.15 -7.26 -5.44
C GLY A 20 0.40 -7.06 -4.13
N TRP A 21 -0.90 -7.36 -4.13
CA TRP A 21 -1.82 -7.14 -3.00
C TRP A 21 -1.37 -7.81 -1.70
N LEU A 22 -0.62 -8.91 -1.79
CA LEU A 22 -0.09 -9.63 -0.63
C LEU A 22 0.75 -8.76 0.31
N SER A 23 1.32 -7.66 -0.18
CA SER A 23 2.04 -6.68 0.64
C SER A 23 1.15 -5.95 1.66
N THR A 24 -0.18 -5.97 1.49
CA THR A 24 -1.13 -5.40 2.46
C THR A 24 -1.49 -6.35 3.59
N LEU A 25 -1.31 -7.67 3.39
CA LEU A 25 -1.70 -8.68 4.37
C LEU A 25 -1.06 -8.49 5.75
N PRO A 26 0.22 -8.14 5.89
CA PRO A 26 0.81 -7.89 7.21
C PRO A 26 0.11 -6.74 7.94
N LEU A 27 -0.26 -5.67 7.23
CA LEU A 27 -0.97 -4.52 7.82
C LEU A 27 -2.41 -4.88 8.21
N LEU A 28 -3.12 -5.61 7.34
CA LEU A 28 -4.48 -6.08 7.63
C LEU A 28 -4.50 -7.06 8.80
N ALA A 29 -3.57 -8.02 8.82
CA ALA A 29 -3.44 -9.00 9.90
C ALA A 29 -3.07 -8.33 11.22
N LEU A 30 -2.15 -7.36 11.20
CA LEU A 30 -1.79 -6.57 12.39
C LEU A 30 -2.98 -5.78 12.91
N ALA A 31 -3.72 -5.09 12.02
CA ALA A 31 -4.92 -4.35 12.39
C ALA A 31 -6.00 -5.26 13.01
N ALA A 32 -6.24 -6.43 12.41
CA ALA A 32 -7.16 -7.43 12.94
C ALA A 32 -6.71 -7.98 14.30
N ALA A 33 -5.42 -8.30 14.45
CA ALA A 33 -4.86 -8.78 15.70
C ALA A 33 -4.98 -7.74 16.82
N ILE A 34 -4.64 -6.46 16.53
CA ILE A 34 -4.82 -5.36 17.48
C ILE A 34 -6.29 -5.24 17.90
N THR A 35 -7.21 -5.30 16.94
CA THR A 35 -8.65 -5.20 17.16
C THR A 35 -9.18 -6.33 18.08
N LEU A 36 -8.67 -7.55 17.90
CA LEU A 36 -9.12 -8.72 18.67
C LEU A 36 -8.44 -8.86 20.04
N ILE A 37 -7.17 -8.48 20.16
CA ILE A 37 -6.39 -8.64 21.40
C ILE A 37 -6.65 -7.47 22.36
N PHE A 38 -6.87 -6.26 21.83
CA PHE A 38 -7.03 -5.03 22.62
C PHE A 38 -8.34 -4.31 22.31
N PRO A 39 -9.51 -4.97 22.45
CA PRO A 39 -10.80 -4.33 22.16
C PRO A 39 -11.07 -3.11 23.06
N ASP A 40 -10.59 -3.17 24.30
CA ASP A 40 -10.75 -2.12 25.33
C ASP A 40 -9.45 -1.35 25.57
N GLY A 41 -8.45 -1.55 24.71
CA GLY A 41 -7.13 -1.01 24.92
C GLY A 41 -7.15 0.51 24.90
N GLU A 42 -6.48 1.13 25.88
CA GLU A 42 -6.23 2.56 25.91
C GLU A 42 -4.73 2.86 25.82
N ILE A 43 -4.41 3.94 25.14
CA ILE A 43 -3.06 4.47 24.98
C ILE A 43 -2.99 5.74 25.82
N SER A 44 -2.35 5.61 26.98
CA SER A 44 -2.16 6.72 27.92
C SER A 44 -0.87 7.50 27.66
N ARG A 45 0.08 6.93 26.90
CA ARG A 45 1.36 7.56 26.58
C ARG A 45 1.83 7.17 25.19
N LEU A 46 2.45 8.12 24.49
CA LEU A 46 3.16 7.88 23.23
C LEU A 46 4.63 8.28 23.43
N GLY A 47 5.47 7.29 23.74
CA GLY A 47 6.85 7.53 24.17
C GLY A 47 6.89 8.31 25.50
N PRO A 48 7.65 9.42 25.62
CA PRO A 48 7.71 10.21 26.84
C PRO A 48 6.50 11.13 27.03
N PHE A 49 5.62 11.27 26.03
CA PHE A 49 4.50 12.21 26.07
C PHE A 49 3.23 11.56 26.63
N PRO A 50 2.67 12.05 27.74
CA PRO A 50 1.35 11.61 28.21
C PRO A 50 0.27 12.13 27.27
N LEU A 51 -0.70 11.27 26.95
CA LEU A 51 -1.89 11.63 26.18
C LEU A 51 -3.01 11.94 27.17
N MET A 52 -3.53 13.17 27.12
CA MET A 52 -4.72 13.59 27.85
C MET A 52 -5.68 14.24 26.85
N PRO A 53 -6.84 13.63 26.54
CA PRO A 53 -7.37 12.37 27.09
C PRO A 53 -6.64 11.11 26.60
N THR A 54 -6.83 9.97 27.29
CA THR A 54 -6.37 8.66 26.82
C THR A 54 -7.02 8.33 25.48
N LEU A 55 -6.25 7.73 24.56
CA LEU A 55 -6.75 7.40 23.23
C LEU A 55 -7.05 5.91 23.16
N ARG A 56 -8.24 5.52 22.72
CA ARG A 56 -8.55 4.10 22.48
C ARG A 56 -7.65 3.56 21.36
N VAL A 57 -7.12 2.36 21.54
CA VAL A 57 -6.28 1.65 20.55
C VAL A 57 -7.02 1.51 19.20
N LEU A 58 -8.34 1.33 19.24
CA LEU A 58 -9.21 1.24 18.07
C LEU A 58 -9.20 2.50 17.17
N VAL A 59 -8.73 3.65 17.67
CA VAL A 59 -8.54 4.87 16.87
C VAL A 59 -7.38 4.73 15.87
N ILE A 60 -6.36 3.93 16.21
CA ILE A 60 -5.19 3.70 15.34
C ILE A 60 -5.52 2.69 14.23
N VAL A 61 -6.46 1.78 14.47
CA VAL A 61 -6.84 0.72 13.52
C VAL A 61 -7.25 1.29 12.15
N PRO A 62 -8.16 2.28 12.04
CA PRO A 62 -8.47 2.94 10.77
C PRO A 62 -7.27 3.55 10.04
N VAL A 63 -6.27 4.06 10.77
CA VAL A 63 -5.05 4.60 10.17
C VAL A 63 -4.23 3.49 9.52
N LEU A 64 -3.98 2.39 10.24
CA LEU A 64 -3.26 1.22 9.70
C LEU A 64 -3.97 0.64 8.47
N LEU A 65 -5.30 0.54 8.54
CA LEU A 65 -6.13 0.07 7.44
C LEU A 65 -6.11 1.04 6.24
N GLY A 66 -6.10 2.35 6.49
CA GLY A 66 -5.91 3.37 5.46
C GLY A 66 -4.57 3.23 4.74
N VAL A 67 -3.48 2.98 5.47
CA VAL A 67 -2.17 2.68 4.89
C VAL A 67 -2.20 1.38 4.09
N ALA A 68 -2.86 0.33 4.60
CA ALA A 68 -3.03 -0.91 3.85
C ALA A 68 -3.74 -0.68 2.51
N VAL A 69 -4.78 0.17 2.48
CA VAL A 69 -5.43 0.59 1.23
C VAL A 69 -4.45 1.32 0.33
N GLY A 70 -3.66 2.28 0.83
CA GLY A 70 -2.64 2.97 0.04
C GLY A 70 -1.57 2.04 -0.56
N VAL A 71 -1.23 0.96 0.14
CA VAL A 71 -0.23 -0.05 -0.29
C VAL A 71 -0.83 -1.14 -1.19
N ALA A 72 -2.17 -1.21 -1.32
CA ALA A 72 -2.89 -2.26 -2.07
C ALA A 72 -2.47 -2.43 -3.53
N HIS A 73 -1.82 -1.43 -4.12
CA HIS A 73 -1.29 -1.48 -5.47
C HIS A 73 0.20 -1.12 -5.59
N ALA A 74 1.02 -1.56 -4.62
CA ALA A 74 2.44 -1.22 -4.56
C ALA A 74 3.29 -1.75 -5.72
N THR A 75 2.90 -2.84 -6.39
CA THR A 75 3.89 -3.64 -7.15
C THR A 75 3.32 -4.35 -8.38
N ALA A 76 2.75 -3.59 -9.33
CA ALA A 76 2.84 -4.05 -10.71
C ALA A 76 4.31 -3.94 -11.16
N ARG A 77 5.07 -5.03 -11.04
CA ARG A 77 6.52 -5.10 -11.36
C ARG A 77 6.82 -4.91 -12.85
N THR A 78 5.81 -4.86 -13.70
CA THR A 78 5.97 -4.74 -15.15
C THR A 78 5.59 -3.33 -15.62
N PRO A 79 6.55 -2.53 -16.11
CA PRO A 79 6.34 -1.14 -16.51
C PRO A 79 5.59 -0.97 -17.85
N VAL A 80 4.96 -2.03 -18.39
CA VAL A 80 4.46 -2.03 -19.76
C VAL A 80 2.97 -2.30 -19.79
N VAL A 81 2.26 -1.41 -20.49
CA VAL A 81 0.81 -1.34 -20.77
C VAL A 81 -0.02 -0.53 -19.75
N PHE A 82 0.29 0.76 -19.65
CA PHE A 82 -0.34 1.74 -18.76
C PHE A 82 -1.76 2.24 -19.14
N ARG A 83 -2.45 1.64 -20.12
CA ARG A 83 -3.80 2.12 -20.53
C ARG A 83 -4.74 1.00 -20.99
N ASN A 84 -4.58 -0.22 -20.49
CA ASN A 84 -5.56 -1.26 -20.75
C ASN A 84 -6.66 -1.19 -19.69
N GLY A 85 -7.93 -1.09 -20.11
CA GLY A 85 -9.07 -1.10 -19.19
C GLY A 85 -9.08 -2.32 -18.26
N ARG A 86 -8.46 -3.44 -18.67
CA ARG A 86 -8.26 -4.62 -17.81
C ARG A 86 -7.36 -4.35 -16.60
N VAL A 87 -6.32 -3.53 -16.76
CA VAL A 87 -5.40 -3.15 -15.67
C VAL A 87 -6.10 -2.21 -14.69
N LEU A 88 -6.86 -1.23 -15.20
CA LEU A 88 -7.69 -0.36 -14.37
C LEU A 88 -8.73 -1.17 -13.59
N GLY A 89 -9.38 -2.13 -14.24
CA GLY A 89 -10.32 -3.04 -13.58
C GLY A 89 -9.66 -3.87 -12.47
N ALA A 90 -8.49 -4.46 -12.73
CA ALA A 90 -7.75 -5.22 -11.72
C ALA A 90 -7.33 -4.36 -10.52
N ARG A 91 -6.90 -3.12 -10.76
CA ARG A 91 -6.61 -2.12 -9.71
C ARG A 91 -7.84 -1.82 -8.87
N ALA A 92 -8.95 -1.46 -9.53
CA ALA A 92 -10.20 -1.16 -8.87
C ALA A 92 -10.67 -2.34 -7.99
N ILE A 93 -10.59 -3.56 -8.50
CA ILE A 93 -10.90 -4.78 -7.74
C ILE A 93 -9.98 -4.91 -6.51
N SER A 94 -8.67 -4.69 -6.68
CA SER A 94 -7.72 -4.80 -5.57
C SER A 94 -7.99 -3.77 -4.46
N TYR A 95 -8.29 -2.52 -4.83
CA TYR A 95 -8.69 -1.48 -3.87
C TYR A 95 -10.04 -1.79 -3.23
N ALA A 96 -11.02 -2.28 -4.00
CA ALA A 96 -12.34 -2.66 -3.48
C ALA A 96 -12.25 -3.81 -2.48
N VAL A 97 -11.50 -4.87 -2.78
CA VAL A 97 -11.27 -6.00 -1.87
C VAL A 97 -10.58 -5.54 -0.59
N THR A 98 -9.55 -4.70 -0.71
CA THR A 98 -8.82 -4.19 0.47
C THR A 98 -9.70 -3.30 1.34
N SER A 99 -10.48 -2.42 0.72
CA SER A 99 -11.41 -1.52 1.43
C SER A 99 -12.53 -2.31 2.11
N ALA A 100 -13.05 -3.35 1.46
CA ALA A 100 -14.06 -4.24 2.04
C ALA A 100 -13.51 -5.01 3.25
N LEU A 101 -12.30 -5.55 3.15
CA LEU A 101 -11.64 -6.22 4.28
C LEU A 101 -11.33 -5.25 5.43
N ALA A 102 -10.86 -4.04 5.12
CA ALA A 102 -10.65 -3.00 6.12
C ALA A 102 -11.96 -2.62 6.82
N ALA A 103 -13.05 -2.42 6.07
CA ALA A 103 -14.37 -2.15 6.64
C ALA A 103 -14.84 -3.32 7.52
N ALA A 104 -14.65 -4.56 7.10
CA ALA A 104 -14.99 -5.74 7.90
C ALA A 104 -14.19 -5.80 9.22
N ILE A 105 -12.90 -5.46 9.21
CA ILE A 105 -12.08 -5.37 10.43
C ILE A 105 -12.59 -4.28 11.37
N VAL A 106 -12.97 -3.10 10.84
CA VAL A 106 -13.56 -2.03 11.63
C VAL A 106 -14.89 -2.47 12.25
N LEU A 107 -15.78 -3.07 11.45
CA LEU A 107 -17.08 -3.56 11.93
C LEU A 107 -16.92 -4.67 12.98
N LEU A 108 -15.94 -5.56 12.79
CA LEU A 108 -15.58 -6.56 13.79
C LEU A 108 -15.16 -5.88 15.09
N GLY A 109 -14.29 -4.86 15.03
CA GLY A 109 -13.90 -4.08 16.21
C GLY A 109 -15.08 -3.42 16.93
N THR A 110 -16.05 -2.88 16.19
CA THR A 110 -17.26 -2.30 16.79
C THR A 110 -18.20 -3.34 17.40
N SER A 111 -18.12 -4.61 16.98
CA SER A 111 -18.92 -5.69 17.53
C SER A 111 -18.29 -6.35 18.77
N VAL A 112 -16.96 -6.26 18.92
CA VAL A 112 -16.20 -6.89 20.01
C VAL A 112 -15.86 -5.88 21.11
N GLY A 113 -15.62 -4.61 20.76
CA GLY A 113 -15.30 -3.56 21.71
C GLY A 113 -16.54 -2.81 22.25
N PRO A 114 -16.45 -2.22 23.45
CA PRO A 114 -17.51 -1.47 24.10
C PRO A 114 -17.68 -0.10 23.46
N ASP A 115 -18.91 0.22 23.05
CA ASP A 115 -19.40 1.56 22.70
C ASP A 115 -18.50 2.42 21.78
N VAL A 116 -17.67 1.82 20.93
CA VAL A 116 -16.99 2.58 19.88
C VAL A 116 -18.01 2.88 18.79
N ALA A 117 -18.38 4.15 18.63
CA ALA A 117 -19.39 4.51 17.65
C ALA A 117 -18.89 4.19 16.24
N ALA A 118 -19.54 3.23 15.58
CA ALA A 118 -19.19 2.76 14.25
C ALA A 118 -19.04 3.90 13.23
N GLY A 119 -19.82 4.98 13.39
CA GLY A 119 -19.72 6.18 12.57
C GLY A 119 -18.33 6.84 12.59
N ALA A 120 -17.70 6.98 13.76
CA ALA A 120 -16.37 7.59 13.86
C ALA A 120 -15.28 6.69 13.26
N SER A 121 -15.35 5.38 13.49
CA SER A 121 -14.39 4.43 12.91
C SER A 121 -14.50 4.37 11.38
N ILE A 122 -15.73 4.39 10.85
CA ILE A 122 -15.97 4.44 9.39
C ILE A 122 -15.50 5.76 8.80
N ARG A 123 -15.80 6.90 9.45
CA ARG A 123 -15.28 8.22 9.04
C ARG A 123 -13.76 8.21 8.92
N ASN A 124 -13.07 7.75 9.97
CA ASN A 124 -11.62 7.70 10.01
C ASN A 124 -11.05 6.76 8.95
N LEU A 125 -11.68 5.59 8.74
CA LEU A 125 -11.29 4.65 7.71
C LEU A 125 -11.37 5.29 6.33
N LEU A 126 -12.51 5.90 5.99
CA LEU A 126 -12.73 6.54 4.70
C LEU A 126 -11.73 7.69 4.46
N LEU A 127 -11.56 8.58 5.45
CA LEU A 127 -10.59 9.68 5.38
C LEU A 127 -9.17 9.14 5.14
N MET A 128 -8.72 8.19 5.96
CA MET A 128 -7.35 7.67 5.89
C MET A 128 -7.12 6.85 4.62
N SER A 129 -8.08 6.00 4.22
CA SER A 129 -7.99 5.25 2.96
C SER A 129 -7.87 6.18 1.75
N GLY A 130 -8.68 7.25 1.69
CA GLY A 130 -8.62 8.22 0.60
C GLY A 130 -7.30 8.99 0.57
N LEU A 131 -6.89 9.56 1.71
CA LEU A 131 -5.64 10.31 1.80
C LEU A 131 -4.42 9.44 1.50
N CYS A 132 -4.31 8.26 2.12
CA CYS A 132 -3.19 7.34 1.91
C CYS A 132 -3.15 6.83 0.46
N ALA A 133 -4.30 6.49 -0.16
CA ALA A 133 -4.35 6.08 -1.56
C ALA A 133 -3.97 7.22 -2.51
N GLY A 134 -4.49 8.43 -2.28
CA GLY A 134 -4.15 9.61 -3.06
C GLY A 134 -2.66 9.97 -2.96
N THR A 135 -2.09 9.94 -1.75
CA THR A 135 -0.67 10.19 -1.56
C THR A 135 0.19 9.08 -2.17
N ALA A 136 -0.21 7.81 -2.04
CA ALA A 136 0.49 6.70 -2.67
C ALA A 136 0.53 6.84 -4.20
N ALA A 137 -0.56 7.33 -4.80
CA ALA A 137 -0.64 7.59 -6.23
C ALA A 137 0.25 8.78 -6.66
N LEU A 138 0.22 9.88 -5.90
CA LEU A 138 0.91 11.12 -6.29
C LEU A 138 2.41 11.11 -5.96
N ALA A 139 2.79 10.55 -4.82
CA ALA A 139 4.15 10.60 -4.29
C ALA A 139 4.85 9.23 -4.30
N GLY A 140 4.10 8.15 -4.48
CA GLY A 140 4.59 6.77 -4.42
C GLY A 140 4.21 6.06 -3.11
N VAL A 141 4.12 4.73 -3.16
CA VAL A 141 3.61 3.90 -2.07
C VAL A 141 4.43 3.98 -0.79
N VAL A 142 5.74 4.27 -0.88
CA VAL A 142 6.59 4.47 0.30
C VAL A 142 6.08 5.61 1.18
N TYR A 143 5.38 6.60 0.60
CA TYR A 143 4.81 7.73 1.34
C TYR A 143 3.34 7.54 1.72
N ALA A 144 2.75 6.37 1.47
CA ALA A 144 1.35 6.08 1.80
C ALA A 144 1.02 6.26 3.29
N PHE A 145 2.01 6.13 4.19
CA PHE A 145 1.84 6.30 5.63
C PHE A 145 1.84 7.77 6.08
N VAL A 146 2.38 8.68 5.27
CA VAL A 146 2.61 10.09 5.64
C VAL A 146 1.31 10.79 6.05
N PRO A 147 0.17 10.64 5.34
CA PRO A 147 -1.07 11.29 5.75
C PRO A 147 -1.56 10.82 7.12
N GLY A 148 -1.39 9.53 7.44
CA GLY A 148 -1.75 8.98 8.75
C GLY A 148 -0.93 9.61 9.87
N VAL A 149 0.39 9.74 9.69
CA VAL A 149 1.28 10.38 10.66
C VAL A 149 0.95 11.87 10.81
N LEU A 150 0.75 12.59 9.71
CA LEU A 150 0.44 14.03 9.75
C LEU A 150 -0.94 14.30 10.38
N ALA A 151 -1.96 13.51 10.04
CA ALA A 151 -3.28 13.65 10.61
C ALA A 151 -3.27 13.37 12.11
N PHE A 152 -2.55 12.32 12.55
CA PHE A 152 -2.40 12.01 13.97
C PHE A 152 -1.63 13.10 14.72
N ALA A 153 -0.51 13.58 14.17
CA ALA A 153 0.24 14.68 14.76
C ALA A 153 -0.61 15.96 14.86
N ALA A 154 -1.33 16.31 13.79
CA ALA A 154 -2.23 17.46 13.80
C ALA A 154 -3.35 17.32 14.83
N ALA A 155 -3.95 16.13 14.96
CA ALA A 155 -4.98 15.85 15.95
C ALA A 155 -4.47 16.01 17.39
N VAL A 156 -3.31 15.45 17.70
CA VAL A 156 -2.66 15.58 19.02
C VAL A 156 -2.31 17.04 19.33
N LEU A 157 -1.74 17.77 18.36
CA LEU A 157 -1.34 19.16 18.55
C LEU A 157 -2.52 20.13 18.65
N SER A 158 -3.64 19.84 17.98
CA SER A 158 -4.81 20.72 18.00
C SER A 158 -5.59 20.68 19.31
N GLY A 159 -5.53 19.57 20.05
CA GLY A 159 -6.27 19.37 21.30
C GLY A 159 -7.80 19.33 21.10
N PRO A 160 -8.56 19.02 22.17
CA PRO A 160 -10.02 19.02 22.11
C PRO A 160 -10.54 20.45 21.92
N GLY A 161 -11.41 20.64 20.94
CA GLY A 161 -12.05 21.93 20.64
C GLY A 161 -13.55 21.78 20.37
N GLU A 162 -14.25 22.92 20.38
CA GLU A 162 -15.71 22.95 20.18
C GLU A 162 -16.11 22.59 18.74
N SER A 163 -15.33 23.03 17.75
CA SER A 163 -15.62 22.78 16.33
C SER A 163 -15.43 21.32 15.91
N ASP A 164 -16.45 20.80 15.22
CA ASP A 164 -16.48 19.46 14.60
C ASP A 164 -15.41 19.26 13.52
N TRP A 165 -14.82 20.34 13.01
CA TRP A 165 -13.86 20.29 11.90
C TRP A 165 -12.41 20.47 12.34
N THR A 166 -12.16 20.50 13.65
CA THR A 166 -10.79 20.45 14.17
C THR A 166 -10.13 19.11 13.82
N PRO A 167 -8.80 19.07 13.61
CA PRO A 167 -8.10 17.81 13.37
C PRO A 167 -8.34 16.78 14.48
N TRP A 168 -8.40 17.24 15.74
CA TRP A 168 -8.79 16.40 16.87
C TRP A 168 -10.20 15.83 16.71
N ALA A 169 -11.19 16.64 16.35
CA ALA A 169 -12.56 16.17 16.19
C ALA A 169 -12.71 15.18 15.02
N LEU A 170 -11.98 15.40 13.93
CA LEU A 170 -12.00 14.51 12.78
C LEU A 170 -11.34 13.15 13.04
N LEU A 171 -10.42 13.05 13.99
CA LEU A 171 -9.67 11.82 14.24
C LEU A 171 -10.05 11.11 15.54
N PHE A 172 -10.25 11.85 16.62
CA PHE A 172 -10.37 11.30 17.98
C PHE A 172 -11.77 11.39 18.57
N ARG A 173 -12.63 12.28 18.05
CA ARG A 173 -14.01 12.35 18.55
C ARG A 173 -14.77 11.08 18.19
N GLU A 174 -15.39 10.49 19.22
CA GLU A 174 -16.11 9.21 19.14
C GLU A 174 -17.43 9.32 18.37
N SER A 175 -17.97 10.52 18.15
CA SER A 175 -19.12 10.75 17.28
C SER A 175 -18.70 11.27 15.90
N ALA A 176 -19.47 10.90 14.87
CA ALA A 176 -19.32 11.43 13.52
C ALA A 176 -20.62 12.09 13.07
N SER A 177 -20.53 13.33 12.57
CA SER A 177 -21.67 14.00 11.96
C SER A 177 -21.90 13.48 10.53
N GLY A 178 -23.14 13.58 10.04
CA GLY A 178 -23.46 13.20 8.66
C GLY A 178 -22.60 13.95 7.63
N ALA A 179 -22.32 15.24 7.88
CA ALA A 179 -21.45 16.04 7.03
C ALA A 179 -20.01 15.51 6.99
N GLN A 180 -19.45 15.09 8.13
CA GLN A 180 -18.12 14.47 8.18
C GLN A 180 -18.08 13.16 7.38
N LEU A 181 -19.12 12.34 7.44
CA LEU A 181 -19.20 11.09 6.67
C LEU A 181 -19.26 11.36 5.16
N VAL A 182 -20.00 12.38 4.73
CA VAL A 182 -20.06 12.80 3.32
C VAL A 182 -18.68 13.26 2.84
N VAL A 183 -18.00 14.11 3.61
CA VAL A 183 -16.64 14.58 3.28
C VAL A 183 -15.65 13.41 3.26
N ALA A 184 -15.69 12.54 4.26
CA ALA A 184 -14.85 11.34 4.32
C ALA A 184 -15.05 10.43 3.11
N SER A 185 -16.31 10.23 2.70
CA SER A 185 -16.66 9.43 1.52
C SER A 185 -16.15 10.08 0.23
N ALA A 186 -16.29 11.40 0.09
CA ALA A 186 -15.77 12.14 -1.06
C ALA A 186 -14.23 12.03 -1.14
N VAL A 187 -13.54 12.15 -0.01
CA VAL A 187 -12.07 11.97 0.08
C VAL A 187 -11.68 10.54 -0.28
N ALA A 188 -12.39 9.53 0.23
CA ALA A 188 -12.16 8.13 -0.12
C ALA A 188 -12.30 7.87 -1.63
N VAL A 189 -13.41 8.31 -2.23
CA VAL A 189 -13.70 8.16 -3.66
C VAL A 189 -12.67 8.90 -4.50
N ALA A 190 -12.32 10.14 -4.15
CA ALA A 190 -11.32 10.92 -4.87
C ALA A 190 -9.94 10.27 -4.80
N GLY A 191 -9.49 9.88 -3.59
CA GLY A 191 -8.19 9.26 -3.39
C GLY A 191 -8.04 7.90 -4.06
N VAL A 192 -9.03 7.02 -3.93
CA VAL A 192 -9.06 5.71 -4.61
C VAL A 192 -9.20 5.90 -6.11
N GLY A 193 -10.05 6.83 -6.56
CA GLY A 193 -10.22 7.17 -7.97
C GLY A 193 -8.91 7.64 -8.61
N LEU A 194 -8.19 8.55 -7.94
CA LEU A 194 -6.84 8.96 -8.34
C LEU A 194 -5.89 7.77 -8.40
N ALA A 195 -5.87 6.91 -7.39
CA ALA A 195 -4.99 5.75 -7.35
C ALA A 195 -5.29 4.69 -8.43
N VAL A 196 -6.56 4.51 -8.79
CA VAL A 196 -6.97 3.64 -9.90
C VAL A 196 -6.54 4.24 -11.23
N LEU A 197 -6.79 5.54 -11.42
CA LEU A 197 -6.55 6.25 -12.68
C LEU A 197 -5.07 6.60 -12.90
N ASP A 198 -4.24 6.60 -11.86
CA ASP A 198 -2.87 7.07 -11.94
C ASP A 198 -2.02 6.24 -12.92
N PRO A 199 -1.58 6.85 -14.05
CA PRO A 199 -0.71 6.20 -15.01
C PRO A 199 0.76 6.17 -14.52
N ARG A 200 1.07 6.81 -13.38
CA ARG A 200 2.41 6.92 -12.80
C ARG A 200 2.63 6.02 -11.58
N SER A 201 1.84 4.97 -11.44
CA SER A 201 2.12 3.90 -10.48
C SER A 201 2.99 2.74 -11.04
N PRO A 202 4.00 2.91 -11.94
CA PRO A 202 5.03 1.90 -11.94
C PRO A 202 5.75 2.07 -10.59
N GLY A 203 5.92 0.97 -9.86
CA GLY A 203 6.64 0.90 -8.59
C GLY A 203 8.13 1.24 -8.73
N TYR A 204 8.45 2.34 -9.38
CA TYR A 204 9.76 2.95 -9.39
C TYR A 204 9.89 3.77 -8.12
N LEU A 205 10.53 3.14 -7.13
CA LEU A 205 11.86 3.64 -6.85
C LEU A 205 12.49 4.02 -8.19
N ARG A 206 12.60 5.33 -8.45
CA ARG A 206 13.61 5.85 -9.37
C ARG A 206 14.81 4.92 -9.22
N ASP A 207 15.05 4.11 -10.24
CA ASP A 207 16.27 3.34 -10.36
C ASP A 207 17.39 4.33 -10.73
N ARG A 208 17.59 5.28 -9.82
CA ARG A 208 18.59 6.33 -9.83
C ARG A 208 19.38 6.10 -8.56
N GLY A 209 20.27 5.10 -8.56
CA GLY A 209 21.43 5.17 -7.68
C GLY A 209 22.01 3.86 -7.17
N LEU A 210 21.26 2.76 -7.05
CA LEU A 210 21.82 1.53 -6.45
C LEU A 210 22.59 0.63 -7.44
N HIS A 211 22.49 0.90 -8.74
CA HIS A 211 23.48 0.40 -9.70
C HIS A 211 24.87 1.06 -9.57
N ALA A 212 25.07 2.02 -8.64
CA ALA A 212 26.40 2.53 -8.31
C ALA A 212 27.19 1.68 -7.30
N VAL A 213 26.61 0.60 -6.73
CA VAL A 213 27.30 -0.25 -5.72
C VAL A 213 27.55 -1.68 -6.22
N VAL A 214 27.02 -2.06 -7.38
CA VAL A 214 27.47 -3.27 -8.08
C VAL A 214 28.44 -2.82 -9.17
N GLY A 215 29.69 -2.58 -8.76
CA GLY A 215 30.78 -2.53 -9.73
C GLY A 215 30.75 -3.80 -10.58
N PRO A 216 30.98 -3.71 -11.90
CA PRO A 216 31.05 -4.90 -12.73
C PRO A 216 32.08 -5.85 -12.12
N PRO A 217 31.75 -7.14 -11.88
CA PRO A 217 32.78 -8.11 -11.50
C PRO A 217 33.85 -8.04 -12.59
N GLY A 218 35.06 -7.72 -12.15
CA GLY A 218 36.17 -7.32 -12.98
C GLY A 218 36.29 -8.18 -14.23
N VAL A 219 36.05 -7.55 -15.37
CA VAL A 219 36.84 -7.84 -16.55
C VAL A 219 38.22 -7.33 -16.21
N SER A 220 39.07 -8.24 -15.72
CA SER A 220 40.51 -8.03 -15.64
C SER A 220 41.00 -7.75 -17.05
N SER A 221 41.14 -6.46 -17.37
CA SER A 221 41.86 -5.98 -18.53
C SER A 221 43.23 -6.65 -18.51
N GLY A 222 43.49 -7.43 -19.57
CA GLY A 222 44.75 -8.10 -19.79
C GLY A 222 45.91 -7.13 -19.61
N ARG A 223 46.77 -7.45 -18.65
CA ARG A 223 48.13 -6.97 -18.62
C ARG A 223 48.83 -7.63 -19.81
N ALA A 224 48.98 -6.86 -20.87
CA ALA A 224 49.92 -7.12 -21.93
C ALA A 224 51.32 -7.09 -21.31
N ASP A 225 51.83 -8.26 -20.95
CA ASP A 225 53.27 -8.46 -20.80
C ASP A 225 53.79 -9.29 -21.96
N HIS A 226 54.68 -8.64 -22.71
CA HIS A 226 55.49 -9.18 -23.78
C HIS A 226 56.01 -10.59 -23.50
N ARG A 227 55.71 -11.53 -24.41
CA ARG A 227 56.71 -12.54 -24.82
C ARG A 227 56.74 -12.69 -26.33
N PRO A 228 57.93 -12.61 -26.95
CA PRO A 228 58.11 -12.76 -28.39
C PRO A 228 58.24 -14.25 -28.76
N GLY A 229 57.71 -14.58 -29.94
CA GLY A 229 58.17 -15.69 -30.77
C GLY A 229 57.70 -17.10 -30.36
N VAL A 230 56.96 -17.76 -31.23
CA VAL A 230 57.47 -18.86 -32.07
C VAL A 230 56.41 -19.24 -33.10
N ARG A 231 56.91 -19.37 -34.34
CA ARG A 231 56.26 -19.79 -35.58
C ARG A 231 55.59 -21.16 -35.48
N GLY A 232 54.57 -21.35 -36.31
CA GLY A 232 54.48 -22.53 -37.17
C GLY A 232 53.15 -23.29 -37.10
N GLY A 233 52.52 -23.50 -38.27
CA GLY A 233 51.56 -24.59 -38.40
C GLY A 233 50.33 -24.33 -39.27
N ARG A 234 50.50 -23.85 -40.51
CA ARG A 234 49.50 -24.05 -41.59
C ARG A 234 49.28 -25.56 -41.83
N ARG A 235 48.07 -26.09 -41.61
CA ARG A 235 47.42 -27.20 -42.34
C ARG A 235 45.92 -27.11 -42.01
N GLY A 236 44.95 -27.22 -42.91
CA GLY A 236 44.90 -27.54 -44.32
C GLY A 236 43.40 -27.74 -44.62
N ALA A 237 42.87 -26.99 -45.56
CA ALA A 237 41.46 -26.99 -45.94
C ALA A 237 41.10 -28.33 -46.64
N GLY A 238 40.11 -29.05 -46.10
CA GLY A 238 39.48 -30.19 -46.75
C GLY A 238 38.23 -29.75 -47.52
N ARG A 239 38.37 -29.51 -48.84
CA ARG A 239 37.24 -29.39 -49.77
C ARG A 239 36.95 -30.78 -50.36
N ARG A 240 35.74 -31.29 -50.13
CA ARG A 240 35.18 -32.44 -50.87
C ARG A 240 34.42 -31.94 -52.11
N PRO A 241 34.66 -32.48 -53.32
CA PRO A 241 33.76 -32.27 -54.44
C PRO A 241 32.57 -33.26 -54.35
N GLY A 242 31.37 -32.73 -54.51
CA GLY A 242 30.15 -33.48 -54.81
C GLY A 242 29.97 -33.64 -56.32
N ARG A 243 29.34 -34.76 -56.69
CA ARG A 243 29.06 -35.27 -58.03
C ARG A 243 28.20 -34.35 -58.88
#